data_AF-A0A959P8W1-F1
#
_entry.id   AF-A0A959P8W1-F1
#
_cell.length_a   1.000
_cell.length_b   1.000
_cell.length_c   1.000
_cell.angle_alpha   90.00
_cell.angle_beta   90.00
_cell.angle_gamma   90.00
#
_symmetry.space_group_name_H-M   'P 1'
#
loop_
_entity.id
_entity.type
_entity.pdbx_description
1 polymer ?
#
loop_
_entity_poly.entity_id
_entity_poly.type
_entity_poly.pdbx_seq_one_letter_code
_entity_poly.pdbx_strand_id
1 'polypeptide(L)'
;MSEWIYLQNQFNNSTKQSYVLMLALGNDHTAKLEAQQADADIAALLARTEPLNTDYNKVFTQWRSATAVRKGATLKIDQLLAELSSTKIKQWDIQIQGQFLDGTPEYMALLPEKRGPFQSGPKDQRINAVSGLELRLAAYPVLAATEADVNAFKAQLEQARDEQQQKEQLIAQGSDDLEAARVKLATMMYGNLGVLMDKYRDAPDYINNFWEVSLMQNTPPPSREFSGTVAADATVNLTQTVGTNAKAVLSNVGYTTLTFCMAATDTDACTAGVQVNPGDTVEVERASLGEDEDANLNVTNLSPDTEGAYSVEVIG
;
A
#
# COMPACT_ATOMS: atom_id res chain seq x y z
N MET A 1 14.15 -15.25 29.66
CA MET A 1 13.06 -16.16 30.05
C MET A 1 12.02 -16.12 28.95
N SER A 2 11.69 -17.26 28.34
CA SER A 2 10.57 -17.32 27.40
C SER A 2 9.27 -17.08 28.15
N GLU A 3 8.44 -16.16 27.67
CA GLU A 3 7.10 -15.94 28.21
C GLU A 3 6.28 -17.23 28.09
N TRP A 4 5.43 -17.49 29.09
CA TRP A 4 4.61 -18.70 29.11
C TRP A 4 3.56 -18.64 27.99
N ILE A 5 3.57 -19.60 27.08
CA ILE A 5 2.77 -19.58 25.83
C ILE A 5 1.25 -19.40 26.06
N TYR A 6 0.73 -19.86 27.20
CA TYR A 6 -0.70 -19.73 27.55
C TYR A 6 -1.09 -18.34 28.05
N LEU A 7 -0.13 -17.46 28.32
CA LEU A 7 -0.40 -16.05 28.66
C LEU A 7 -0.53 -15.16 27.40
N GLN A 8 -0.17 -15.70 26.24
CA GLN A 8 -0.15 -14.94 25.00
C GLN A 8 -1.53 -14.89 24.38
N ASN A 9 -1.96 -13.70 23.96
CA ASN A 9 -3.17 -13.53 23.16
C ASN A 9 -2.90 -14.00 21.72
N GLN A 10 -3.18 -15.27 21.47
CA GLN A 10 -2.95 -15.90 20.16
C GLN A 10 -3.78 -15.25 19.04
N PHE A 11 -4.98 -14.73 19.34
CA PHE A 11 -5.77 -13.98 18.35
C PHE A 11 -5.08 -12.68 17.96
N ASN A 12 -4.54 -11.94 18.94
CA ASN A 12 -3.81 -10.71 18.66
C ASN A 12 -2.50 -10.97 17.90
N ASN A 13 -1.79 -12.04 18.26
CA ASN A 13 -0.52 -12.40 17.65
C ASN A 13 -0.69 -12.90 16.21
N SER A 14 -1.63 -13.80 15.97
CA SER A 14 -1.91 -14.37 14.64
C SER A 14 -2.47 -13.34 13.66
N THR A 15 -3.29 -12.40 14.15
CA THR A 15 -3.93 -11.39 13.29
C THR A 15 -3.15 -10.09 13.19
N LYS A 16 -1.97 -9.99 13.80
CA LYS A 16 -1.16 -8.76 13.79
C LYS A 16 -0.91 -8.33 12.35
N GLN A 17 -1.31 -7.10 12.01
CA GLN A 17 -1.23 -6.51 10.66
C GLN A 17 -2.04 -7.26 9.57
N SER A 18 -2.79 -8.31 9.92
CA SER A 18 -3.66 -9.04 8.99
C SER A 18 -5.14 -8.72 9.26
N TYR A 19 -5.60 -7.64 8.65
CA TYR A 19 -7.00 -7.20 8.78
C TYR A 19 -7.99 -8.20 8.16
N VAL A 20 -7.59 -8.89 7.10
CA VAL A 20 -8.42 -9.90 6.44
C VAL A 20 -8.60 -11.12 7.33
N LEU A 21 -7.54 -11.56 8.01
CA LEU A 21 -7.63 -12.70 8.92
C LEU A 21 -8.49 -12.37 10.15
N MET A 22 -8.31 -11.18 10.73
CA MET A 22 -9.16 -10.75 11.83
C MET A 22 -10.64 -10.72 11.43
N LEU A 23 -10.95 -10.23 10.22
CA LEU A 23 -12.31 -10.23 9.68
C LEU A 23 -12.90 -11.65 9.61
N ALA A 24 -12.12 -12.59 9.07
CA ALA A 24 -12.54 -13.98 8.94
C ALA A 24 -12.79 -14.63 10.32
N LEU A 25 -11.83 -14.48 11.24
CA LEU A 25 -11.93 -15.05 12.58
C LEU A 25 -13.06 -14.43 13.41
N GLY A 26 -13.23 -13.10 13.35
CA GLY A 26 -14.28 -12.40 14.07
C GLY A 26 -15.68 -12.80 13.60
N ASN A 27 -15.87 -12.90 12.28
CA ASN A 27 -17.15 -13.33 11.69
C ASN A 27 -17.46 -14.80 11.99
N ASP A 28 -16.48 -15.69 11.84
CA ASP A 28 -16.64 -17.12 12.17
C ASP A 28 -16.99 -17.32 13.64
N HIS A 29 -16.26 -16.69 14.55
CA HIS A 29 -16.50 -16.80 15.98
C HIS A 29 -17.88 -16.28 16.39
N THR A 30 -18.27 -15.10 15.88
CA THR A 30 -19.58 -14.51 16.20
C THR A 30 -20.71 -15.43 15.72
N ALA A 31 -20.61 -15.99 14.51
CA ALA A 31 -21.60 -16.93 14.00
C ALA A 31 -21.67 -18.23 14.82
N LYS A 32 -20.52 -18.75 15.28
CA LYS A 32 -20.46 -19.95 16.13
C LYS A 32 -21.03 -19.72 17.54
N LEU A 33 -20.86 -18.52 18.11
CA LEU A 33 -21.51 -18.12 19.36
C LEU A 33 -23.03 -18.02 19.17
N GLU A 34 -23.49 -17.39 18.09
CA GLU A 34 -24.91 -17.25 17.75
C GLU A 34 -25.60 -18.61 17.60
N ALA A 35 -24.94 -19.57 16.94
CA ALA A 35 -25.46 -20.93 16.77
C ALA A 35 -25.70 -21.67 18.11
N GLN A 36 -25.01 -21.28 19.18
CA GLN A 36 -25.10 -21.89 20.51
C GLN A 36 -25.68 -20.96 21.58
N GLN A 37 -26.31 -19.84 21.18
CA GLN A 37 -26.86 -18.83 22.09
C GLN A 37 -28.01 -19.30 23.00
N ALA A 38 -28.52 -20.53 22.80
CA ALA A 38 -29.48 -21.13 23.72
C ALA A 38 -28.86 -21.38 25.11
N ASP A 39 -27.53 -21.54 25.19
CA ASP A 39 -26.80 -21.56 26.44
C ASP A 39 -26.57 -20.12 26.94
N ALA A 40 -26.97 -19.84 28.19
CA ALA A 40 -26.93 -18.49 28.75
C ALA A 40 -25.51 -17.91 28.88
N ASP A 41 -24.50 -18.75 29.12
CA ASP A 41 -23.10 -18.28 29.18
C ASP A 41 -22.62 -17.90 27.78
N ILE A 42 -22.99 -18.69 26.77
CA ILE A 42 -22.65 -18.41 25.36
C ILE A 42 -23.39 -17.17 24.86
N ALA A 43 -24.65 -16.97 25.23
CA ALA A 43 -25.40 -15.75 24.94
C ALA A 43 -24.71 -14.50 25.51
N ALA A 44 -24.15 -14.60 26.73
CA ALA A 44 -23.38 -13.50 27.32
C ALA A 44 -22.07 -13.21 26.56
N LEU A 45 -21.40 -14.24 26.04
CA LEU A 45 -20.24 -14.08 25.16
C LEU A 45 -20.61 -13.42 23.83
N LEU A 46 -21.74 -13.79 23.23
CA LEU A 46 -22.24 -13.17 22.00
C LEU A 46 -22.52 -11.68 22.21
N ALA A 47 -23.28 -11.33 23.26
CA ALA A 47 -23.69 -9.97 23.55
C ALA A 47 -22.52 -8.98 23.71
N ARG A 48 -21.37 -9.44 24.22
CA ARG A 48 -20.15 -8.62 24.34
C ARG A 48 -19.27 -8.59 23.10
N THR A 49 -19.40 -9.58 22.21
CA THR A 49 -18.54 -9.74 21.03
C THR A 49 -19.15 -9.12 19.79
N GLU A 50 -20.45 -9.31 19.58
CA GLU A 50 -21.17 -8.85 18.39
C GLU A 50 -21.03 -7.35 18.11
N PRO A 51 -21.13 -6.44 19.12
CA PRO A 51 -20.92 -5.01 18.86
C PRO A 51 -19.51 -4.68 18.36
N LEU A 52 -18.50 -5.39 18.88
CA LEU A 52 -17.10 -5.19 18.47
C LEU A 52 -16.84 -5.76 17.06
N ASN A 53 -17.43 -6.92 16.75
CA ASN A 53 -17.34 -7.49 15.41
C ASN A 53 -18.03 -6.60 14.37
N THR A 54 -19.20 -6.04 14.71
CA THR A 54 -19.92 -5.10 13.85
C THR A 54 -19.12 -3.83 13.59
N ASP A 55 -18.52 -3.25 14.63
CA ASP A 55 -17.66 -2.06 14.50
C ASP A 55 -16.43 -2.36 13.62
N TYR A 56 -15.79 -3.52 13.84
CA TYR A 56 -14.66 -3.96 13.02
C TYR A 56 -15.02 -4.11 11.53
N ASN A 57 -16.11 -4.80 11.21
CA ASN A 57 -16.58 -4.99 9.82
C ASN A 57 -16.88 -3.64 9.13
N LYS A 58 -17.45 -2.69 9.87
CA LYS A 58 -17.75 -1.35 9.37
C LYS A 58 -16.47 -0.59 9.01
N VAL A 59 -15.51 -0.51 9.93
CA VAL A 59 -14.24 0.20 9.70
C VAL A 59 -13.43 -0.47 8.59
N PHE A 60 -13.40 -1.81 8.55
CA PHE A 60 -12.75 -2.57 7.48
C PHE A 60 -13.32 -2.23 6.10
N THR A 61 -14.65 -2.19 5.99
CA THR A 61 -15.33 -1.88 4.72
C THR A 61 -15.06 -0.44 4.28
N GLN A 62 -15.05 0.51 5.22
CA GLN A 62 -14.71 1.91 4.95
C GLN A 62 -13.27 2.05 4.45
N TRP A 63 -12.31 1.42 5.12
CA TRP A 63 -10.90 1.40 4.72
C TRP A 63 -10.69 0.77 3.34
N ARG A 64 -11.33 -0.38 3.07
CA ARG A 64 -11.23 -1.07 1.76
C ARG A 64 -11.82 -0.21 0.63
N SER A 65 -12.95 0.43 0.88
CA SER A 65 -13.58 1.36 -0.08
C SER A 65 -12.67 2.56 -0.36
N ALA A 66 -12.13 3.20 0.68
CA ALA A 66 -11.20 4.33 0.51
C ALA A 66 -9.95 3.93 -0.30
N THR A 67 -9.40 2.74 -0.04
CA THR A 67 -8.26 2.18 -0.77
C THR A 67 -8.57 1.97 -2.25
N ALA A 68 -9.73 1.39 -2.58
CA ALA A 68 -10.16 1.20 -3.96
C ALA A 68 -10.34 2.54 -4.70
N VAL A 69 -10.95 3.53 -4.04
CA VAL A 69 -11.14 4.87 -4.62
C VAL A 69 -9.79 5.56 -4.86
N ARG A 70 -8.83 5.47 -3.93
CA ARG A 70 -7.47 6.01 -4.14
C ARG A 70 -6.80 5.41 -5.38
N LYS A 71 -6.92 4.09 -5.59
CA LYS A 71 -6.37 3.43 -6.80
C LYS A 71 -7.00 4.01 -8.08
N GLY A 72 -8.32 4.20 -8.09
CA GLY A 72 -9.02 4.84 -9.21
C GLY A 72 -8.57 6.29 -9.45
N ALA A 73 -8.46 7.09 -8.39
CA ALA A 73 -8.00 8.48 -8.48
C ALA A 73 -6.55 8.58 -8.97
N THR A 74 -5.68 7.67 -8.51
CA THR A 74 -4.28 7.59 -8.96
C THR A 74 -4.20 7.31 -10.46
N LEU A 75 -4.96 6.31 -10.94
CA LEU A 75 -5.04 5.98 -12.36
C LEU A 75 -5.53 7.16 -13.20
N LYS A 76 -6.58 7.87 -12.74
CA LYS A 76 -7.12 9.05 -13.42
C LYS A 76 -6.06 10.14 -13.56
N ILE A 77 -5.29 10.42 -12.50
CA ILE A 77 -4.17 11.36 -12.56
C ILE A 77 -3.11 10.92 -13.56
N ASP A 78 -2.75 9.63 -13.54
CA ASP A 78 -1.66 9.12 -14.38
C ASP A 78 -2.06 9.18 -15.86
N GLN A 79 -3.35 8.95 -16.17
CA GLN A 79 -3.93 9.13 -17.50
C GLN A 79 -3.89 10.59 -17.95
N LEU A 80 -4.32 11.54 -17.10
CA LEU A 80 -4.27 12.97 -17.42
C LEU A 80 -2.82 13.45 -17.62
N LEU A 81 -1.90 13.00 -16.77
CA LEU A 81 -0.49 13.32 -16.93
C LEU A 81 0.11 12.67 -18.19
N ALA A 82 -0.29 11.47 -18.58
CA ALA A 82 0.10 10.88 -19.85
C ALA A 82 -0.40 11.74 -21.02
N GLU A 83 -1.67 12.14 -21.00
CA GLU A 83 -2.29 13.01 -22.02
C GLU A 83 -1.61 14.38 -22.10
N LEU A 84 -1.25 14.96 -20.94
CA LEU A 84 -0.49 16.20 -20.83
C LEU A 84 0.82 16.11 -21.60
N SER A 85 1.59 15.05 -21.33
CA SER A 85 2.92 14.84 -21.91
C SER A 85 2.88 14.52 -23.40
N SER A 86 1.93 13.65 -23.81
CA SER A 86 1.90 13.10 -25.16
C SER A 86 1.21 14.02 -26.17
N THR A 87 0.15 14.70 -25.74
CA THR A 87 -0.86 15.29 -26.65
C THR A 87 -1.10 16.76 -26.35
N LYS A 88 -1.58 17.09 -25.15
CA LYS A 88 -2.06 18.45 -24.83
C LYS A 88 -0.97 19.50 -24.97
N ILE A 89 0.21 19.27 -24.40
CA ILE A 89 1.30 20.25 -24.52
C ILE A 89 1.75 20.48 -25.97
N LYS A 90 1.67 19.46 -26.83
CA LYS A 90 2.00 19.61 -28.26
C LYS A 90 0.97 20.45 -28.99
N GLN A 91 -0.31 20.24 -28.68
CA GLN A 91 -1.41 21.04 -29.25
C GLN A 91 -1.29 22.50 -28.85
N TRP A 92 -1.08 22.78 -27.56
CA TRP A 92 -0.92 24.14 -27.05
C TRP A 92 0.31 24.84 -27.64
N ASP A 93 1.44 24.14 -27.74
CA ASP A 93 2.64 24.70 -28.37
C ASP A 93 2.42 25.04 -29.85
N ILE A 94 1.73 24.19 -30.61
CA ILE A 94 1.37 24.50 -32.02
C ILE A 94 0.47 25.73 -32.11
N GLN A 95 -0.52 25.85 -31.23
CA GLN A 95 -1.41 27.01 -31.21
C GLN A 95 -0.67 28.31 -30.87
N ILE A 96 0.25 28.24 -29.90
CA ILE A 96 1.14 29.36 -29.54
C ILE A 96 2.03 29.74 -30.73
N GLN A 97 2.66 28.77 -31.38
CA GLN A 97 3.52 29.00 -32.55
C GLN A 97 2.77 29.58 -33.76
N GLY A 98 1.46 29.36 -33.85
CA GLY A 98 0.61 30.01 -34.84
C GLY A 98 0.53 31.54 -34.68
N GLN A 99 0.84 32.08 -33.50
CA GLN A 99 0.86 33.52 -33.20
C GLN A 99 2.27 34.05 -32.95
N PHE A 100 3.11 33.28 -32.25
CA PHE A 100 4.45 33.66 -31.82
C PHE A 100 5.43 32.52 -32.11
N LEU A 101 6.29 32.69 -33.12
CA LEU A 101 7.24 31.66 -33.55
C LEU A 101 8.25 31.29 -32.45
N ASP A 102 8.77 30.07 -32.49
CA ASP A 102 9.83 29.63 -31.57
C ASP A 102 11.03 30.59 -31.62
N GLY A 103 11.53 30.93 -30.44
CA GLY A 103 12.65 31.87 -30.26
C GLY A 103 12.26 33.35 -30.21
N THR A 104 11.00 33.75 -30.42
CA THR A 104 10.58 35.13 -30.16
C THR A 104 10.48 35.42 -28.66
N PRO A 105 10.60 36.69 -28.24
CA PRO A 105 10.42 37.06 -26.83
C PRO A 105 9.07 36.63 -26.25
N GLU A 106 7.99 36.73 -27.01
CA GLU A 106 6.64 36.33 -26.60
C GLU A 106 6.53 34.81 -26.42
N TYR A 107 7.11 34.04 -27.34
CA TYR A 107 7.17 32.58 -27.20
C TYR A 107 7.95 32.17 -25.96
N MET A 108 9.12 32.76 -25.73
CA MET A 108 9.96 32.48 -24.57
C MET A 108 9.32 32.91 -23.25
N ALA A 109 8.47 33.95 -23.26
CA ALA A 109 7.68 34.33 -22.10
C ALA A 109 6.64 33.25 -21.76
N LEU A 110 5.93 32.73 -22.78
CA LEU A 110 4.90 31.69 -22.62
C LEU A 110 5.48 30.30 -22.28
N LEU A 111 6.57 29.90 -22.93
CA LEU A 111 7.19 28.57 -22.83
C LEU A 111 8.73 28.65 -22.73
N PRO A 112 9.29 29.14 -21.60
CA PRO A 112 10.72 29.39 -21.40
C PRO A 112 11.55 28.10 -21.45
N GLU A 113 10.98 26.99 -20.98
CA GLU A 113 11.58 25.65 -21.00
C GLU A 113 10.89 24.73 -22.02
N LYS A 114 10.22 25.34 -23.01
CA LYS A 114 9.42 24.63 -24.02
C LYS A 114 8.44 23.66 -23.36
N ARG A 115 8.45 22.39 -23.77
CA ARG A 115 7.53 21.35 -23.30
C ARG A 115 8.05 20.55 -22.09
N GLY A 116 9.32 20.72 -21.72
CA GLY A 116 9.99 19.88 -20.71
C GLY A 116 9.23 19.78 -19.37
N PRO A 117 8.83 20.91 -18.75
CA PRO A 117 8.11 20.91 -17.48
C PRO A 117 6.76 20.18 -17.47
N PHE A 118 6.18 19.93 -18.65
CA PHE A 118 4.90 19.25 -18.80
C PHE A 118 5.06 17.76 -19.05
N GLN A 119 6.24 17.31 -19.46
CA GLN A 119 6.48 15.95 -19.95
C GLN A 119 7.07 15.03 -18.89
N SER A 120 7.89 15.58 -17.99
CA SER A 120 8.63 14.85 -16.98
C SER A 120 8.60 15.55 -15.63
N GLY A 121 8.93 14.80 -14.58
CA GLY A 121 8.99 15.29 -13.20
C GLY A 121 7.80 14.88 -12.33
N PRO A 122 7.84 15.22 -11.03
CA PRO A 122 6.78 14.93 -10.08
C PRO A 122 5.41 15.49 -10.49
N LYS A 123 4.34 14.80 -10.08
CA LYS A 123 2.94 15.15 -10.40
C LYS A 123 2.63 16.62 -10.13
N ASP A 124 2.96 17.09 -8.93
CA ASP A 124 2.67 18.45 -8.50
C ASP A 124 3.49 19.51 -9.27
N GLN A 125 4.72 19.19 -9.71
CA GLN A 125 5.50 20.09 -10.55
C GLN A 125 4.87 20.25 -11.94
N ARG A 126 4.37 19.15 -12.52
CA ARG A 126 3.72 19.15 -13.83
C ARG A 126 2.38 19.87 -13.79
N ILE A 127 1.61 19.71 -12.70
CA ILE A 127 0.38 20.50 -12.46
C ILE A 127 0.73 21.99 -12.35
N ASN A 128 1.76 22.34 -11.58
CA ASN A 128 2.21 23.74 -11.47
C ASN A 128 2.68 24.32 -12.81
N ALA A 129 3.28 23.51 -13.69
CA ALA A 129 3.64 23.96 -15.03
C ALA A 129 2.41 24.36 -15.87
N VAL A 130 1.31 23.60 -15.77
CA VAL A 130 0.01 23.94 -16.40
C VAL A 130 -0.56 25.23 -15.83
N SER A 131 -0.57 25.38 -14.50
CA SER A 131 -1.01 26.62 -13.84
C SER A 131 -0.18 27.83 -14.25
N GLY A 132 1.15 27.66 -14.37
CA GLY A 132 2.03 28.71 -14.86
C GLY A 132 1.78 29.08 -16.32
N LEU A 133 1.45 28.11 -17.18
CA LEU A 133 1.08 28.39 -18.57
C LEU A 133 -0.23 29.20 -18.67
N GLU A 134 -1.26 28.83 -17.91
CA GLU A 134 -2.52 29.57 -17.84
C GLU A 134 -2.31 31.04 -17.46
N LEU A 135 -1.59 31.30 -16.37
CA LEU A 135 -1.28 32.67 -15.93
C LEU A 135 -0.55 33.51 -16.99
N ARG A 136 0.33 32.88 -17.77
CA ARG A 136 1.08 33.57 -18.83
C ARG A 136 0.21 33.83 -20.06
N LEU A 137 -0.67 32.89 -20.41
CA LEU A 137 -1.59 33.04 -21.54
C LEU A 137 -2.59 34.19 -21.33
N ALA A 138 -2.99 34.46 -20.09
CA ALA A 138 -3.90 35.56 -19.75
C ALA A 138 -3.40 36.95 -20.21
N ALA A 139 -2.08 37.12 -20.39
CA ALA A 139 -1.51 38.37 -20.91
C ALA A 139 -1.65 38.54 -22.44
N TYR A 140 -2.12 37.50 -23.15
CA TYR A 140 -2.16 37.45 -24.62
C TYR A 140 -3.58 37.16 -25.13
N PRO A 141 -4.42 38.19 -25.34
CA PRO A 141 -5.81 38.01 -25.76
C PRO A 141 -5.99 37.20 -27.06
N VAL A 142 -5.00 37.22 -27.96
CA VAL A 142 -5.01 36.44 -29.21
C VAL A 142 -4.98 34.92 -28.97
N LEU A 143 -4.56 34.49 -27.77
CA LEU A 143 -4.48 33.09 -27.35
C LEU A 143 -5.60 32.70 -26.36
N ALA A 144 -6.65 33.50 -26.22
CA ALA A 144 -7.74 33.24 -25.26
C ALA A 144 -8.40 31.84 -25.43
N ALA A 145 -8.46 31.31 -26.64
CA ALA A 145 -8.97 29.95 -26.88
C ALA A 145 -8.02 28.87 -26.32
N THR A 146 -6.71 29.06 -26.46
CA THR A 146 -5.70 28.17 -25.86
C THR A 146 -5.73 28.27 -24.34
N GLU A 147 -5.85 29.49 -23.80
CA GLU A 147 -6.02 29.73 -22.36
C GLU A 147 -7.22 28.96 -21.79
N ALA A 148 -8.37 29.01 -22.48
CA ALA A 148 -9.57 28.30 -22.05
C ALA A 148 -9.38 26.77 -22.01
N ASP A 149 -8.70 26.17 -22.99
CA ASP A 149 -8.41 24.72 -22.98
C ASP A 149 -7.40 24.35 -21.89
N VAL A 150 -6.35 25.16 -21.69
CA VAL A 150 -5.38 24.97 -20.59
C VAL A 150 -6.10 25.04 -19.24
N ASN A 151 -6.96 26.03 -19.02
CA ASN A 151 -7.72 26.20 -17.79
C ASN A 151 -8.68 25.02 -17.53
N ALA A 152 -9.40 24.57 -18.57
CA ALA A 152 -10.27 23.40 -18.45
C ALA A 152 -9.49 22.13 -18.08
N PHE A 153 -8.31 21.94 -18.68
CA PHE A 153 -7.45 20.79 -18.38
C PHE A 153 -6.81 20.88 -16.98
N LYS A 154 -6.38 22.08 -16.57
CA LYS A 154 -5.90 22.37 -15.22
C LYS A 154 -6.94 21.98 -14.16
N ALA A 155 -8.20 22.38 -14.35
CA ALA A 155 -9.28 22.04 -13.42
C ALA A 155 -9.48 20.52 -13.28
N GLN A 156 -9.33 19.75 -14.37
CA GLN A 156 -9.40 18.28 -14.32
C GLN A 156 -8.23 17.68 -13.53
N LEU A 157 -7.02 18.20 -13.73
CA LEU A 157 -5.82 17.76 -13.00
C LEU A 157 -5.93 18.06 -11.50
N GLU A 158 -6.30 19.29 -11.14
CA GLU A 158 -6.45 19.73 -9.75
C GLU A 158 -7.53 18.92 -9.04
N GLN A 159 -8.71 18.74 -9.66
CA GLN A 159 -9.77 17.92 -9.08
C GLN A 159 -9.31 16.47 -8.84
N ALA A 160 -8.63 15.87 -9.82
CA ALA A 160 -8.14 14.50 -9.67
C ALA A 160 -7.05 14.39 -8.58
N ARG A 161 -6.24 15.44 -8.38
CA ARG A 161 -5.22 15.50 -7.31
C ARG A 161 -5.82 15.66 -5.93
N ASP A 162 -6.80 16.54 -5.79
CA ASP A 162 -7.53 16.74 -4.55
C ASP A 162 -8.26 15.46 -4.15
N GLU A 163 -8.95 14.80 -5.10
CA GLU A 163 -9.61 13.51 -4.89
C GLU A 163 -8.59 12.45 -4.41
N GLN A 164 -7.39 12.41 -4.98
CA GLN A 164 -6.34 11.47 -4.56
C GLN A 164 -5.84 11.76 -3.13
N GLN A 165 -5.47 13.02 -2.84
CA GLN A 165 -4.88 13.43 -1.56
C GLN A 165 -5.87 13.28 -0.39
N GLN A 166 -7.14 13.65 -0.58
CA GLN A 166 -8.18 13.47 0.44
C GLN A 166 -8.33 11.99 0.84
N LYS A 167 -8.15 11.07 -0.10
CA LYS A 167 -8.25 9.62 0.17
C LYS A 167 -7.02 9.09 0.87
N GLU A 168 -5.83 9.63 0.61
CA GLU A 168 -4.61 9.25 1.34
C GLU A 168 -4.74 9.53 2.84
N GLN A 169 -5.26 10.71 3.20
CA GLN A 169 -5.54 11.05 4.60
C GLN A 169 -6.57 10.09 5.23
N LEU A 170 -7.67 9.81 4.51
CA LEU A 170 -8.71 8.90 5.00
C LEU A 170 -8.22 7.45 5.17
N ILE A 171 -7.30 6.99 4.31
CA ILE A 171 -6.71 5.65 4.42
C ILE A 171 -5.77 5.57 5.62
N ALA A 172 -4.97 6.61 5.86
CA ALA A 172 -4.09 6.66 7.03
C ALA A 172 -4.91 6.59 8.33
N GLN A 173 -5.90 7.48 8.48
CA GLN A 173 -6.81 7.44 9.63
C GLN A 173 -7.56 6.11 9.73
N GLY A 174 -8.08 5.61 8.61
CA GLY A 174 -8.81 4.35 8.57
C GLY A 174 -7.95 3.14 8.93
N SER A 175 -6.64 3.16 8.66
CA SER A 175 -5.72 2.10 9.08
C SER A 175 -5.52 2.10 10.59
N ASP A 176 -5.35 3.27 11.21
CA ASP A 176 -5.21 3.40 12.66
C ASP A 176 -6.49 2.95 13.39
N ASP A 177 -7.65 3.39 12.90
CA ASP A 177 -8.96 3.00 13.43
C ASP A 177 -9.18 1.49 13.29
N LEU A 178 -8.75 0.90 12.16
CA LEU A 178 -8.88 -0.52 11.89
C LEU A 178 -7.98 -1.37 12.80
N GLU A 179 -6.74 -0.94 13.04
CA GLU A 179 -5.84 -1.61 13.99
C GLU A 179 -6.37 -1.50 15.42
N ALA A 180 -6.88 -0.35 15.83
CA ALA A 180 -7.51 -0.17 17.13
C ALA A 180 -8.73 -1.09 17.32
N ALA A 181 -9.59 -1.21 16.29
CA ALA A 181 -10.73 -2.12 16.29
C ALA A 181 -10.29 -3.59 16.31
N ARG A 182 -9.23 -3.94 15.56
CA ARG A 182 -8.64 -5.29 15.53
C ARG A 182 -8.21 -5.72 16.92
N VAL A 183 -7.43 -4.87 17.61
CA VAL A 183 -6.92 -5.15 18.96
C VAL A 183 -8.07 -5.35 19.95
N LYS A 184 -9.12 -4.53 19.89
CA LYS A 184 -10.30 -4.67 20.77
C LYS A 184 -10.99 -6.02 20.56
N LEU A 185 -11.26 -6.39 19.31
CA LEU A 185 -11.94 -7.64 19.00
C LEU A 185 -11.06 -8.86 19.34
N ALA A 186 -9.76 -8.82 19.03
CA ALA A 186 -8.81 -9.87 19.41
C ALA A 186 -8.68 -10.03 20.94
N THR A 187 -8.73 -8.93 21.68
CA THR A 187 -8.74 -8.96 23.16
C THR A 187 -10.04 -9.57 23.69
N MET A 188 -11.19 -9.24 23.09
CA MET A 188 -12.47 -9.85 23.46
C MET A 188 -12.47 -11.36 23.18
N MET A 189 -11.96 -11.79 22.03
CA MET A 189 -11.85 -13.21 21.67
C MET A 189 -10.96 -13.99 22.65
N TYR A 190 -9.86 -13.38 23.11
CA TYR A 190 -9.04 -13.97 24.18
C TYR A 190 -9.79 -14.07 25.52
N GLY A 191 -10.56 -13.04 25.88
CA GLY A 191 -11.45 -13.09 27.04
C GLY A 191 -12.55 -14.15 26.91
N ASN A 192 -13.08 -14.39 25.71
CA ASN A 192 -14.04 -15.46 25.43
C ASN A 192 -13.40 -16.83 25.61
N LEU A 193 -12.17 -17.02 25.11
CA LEU A 193 -11.43 -18.27 25.30
C LEU A 193 -11.29 -18.62 26.79
N GLY A 194 -10.96 -17.67 27.66
CA GLY A 194 -10.89 -17.92 29.11
C GLY A 194 -12.19 -18.43 29.72
N VAL A 195 -13.35 -17.88 29.32
CA VAL A 195 -14.67 -18.34 29.78
C VAL A 195 -14.98 -19.74 29.22
N LEU A 196 -14.69 -19.98 27.94
CA LEU A 196 -14.89 -21.29 27.32
C LEU A 196 -14.00 -22.36 27.96
N MET A 197 -12.77 -22.02 28.35
CA MET A 197 -11.86 -22.91 29.06
C MET A 197 -12.39 -23.30 30.45
N ASP A 198 -13.00 -22.37 31.19
CA ASP A 198 -13.62 -22.69 32.48
C ASP A 198 -14.88 -23.56 32.30
N LYS A 199 -15.75 -23.18 31.36
CA LYS A 199 -17.03 -23.87 31.09
C LYS A 199 -16.82 -25.30 30.59
N TYR A 200 -15.87 -25.50 29.67
CA TYR A 200 -15.60 -26.80 29.04
C TYR A 200 -14.32 -27.45 29.58
N ARG A 201 -13.93 -27.18 30.84
CA ARG A 201 -12.70 -27.72 31.44
C ARG A 201 -12.58 -29.24 31.41
N ASP A 202 -13.70 -29.95 31.49
CA ASP A 202 -13.75 -31.42 31.45
C ASP A 202 -13.82 -31.96 30.00
N ALA A 203 -14.00 -31.09 29.01
CA ALA A 203 -14.10 -31.41 27.59
C ALA A 203 -13.49 -30.30 26.70
N PRO A 204 -12.18 -30.03 26.83
CA PRO A 204 -11.53 -28.88 26.19
C PRO A 204 -11.61 -28.90 24.66
N ASP A 205 -11.68 -30.07 24.04
CA ASP A 205 -11.83 -30.21 22.58
C ASP A 205 -13.12 -29.58 22.04
N TYR A 206 -14.16 -29.45 22.88
CA TYR A 206 -15.43 -28.82 22.49
C TYR A 206 -15.27 -27.33 22.18
N ILE A 207 -14.21 -26.68 22.71
CA ILE A 207 -13.89 -25.28 22.46
C ILE A 207 -13.60 -25.03 20.96
N ASN A 208 -13.12 -26.04 20.24
CA ASN A 208 -12.87 -25.95 18.79
C ASN A 208 -14.16 -25.65 17.99
N ASN A 209 -15.35 -25.92 18.53
CA ASN A 209 -16.62 -25.57 17.89
C ASN A 209 -16.89 -24.06 17.87
N PHE A 210 -16.09 -23.26 18.56
CA PHE A 210 -16.22 -21.80 18.62
C PHE A 210 -15.16 -21.06 17.82
N TRP A 211 -14.19 -21.77 17.22
CA TRP A 211 -13.08 -21.15 16.49
C TRP A 211 -12.68 -22.02 15.29
N GLU A 212 -12.44 -21.41 14.14
CA GLU A 212 -11.73 -22.10 13.06
C GLU A 212 -10.23 -22.11 13.37
N VAL A 213 -9.80 -23.07 14.19
CA VAL A 213 -8.40 -23.18 14.64
C VAL A 213 -7.44 -23.37 13.46
N SER A 214 -7.91 -23.93 12.34
CA SER A 214 -7.13 -24.04 11.11
C SER A 214 -6.75 -22.67 10.52
N LEU A 215 -7.58 -21.63 10.69
CA LEU A 215 -7.24 -20.27 10.26
C LEU A 215 -6.14 -19.64 11.12
N MET A 216 -5.99 -20.06 12.38
CA MET A 216 -4.93 -19.61 13.30
C MET A 216 -3.65 -20.46 13.22
N GLN A 217 -3.77 -21.74 12.85
CA GLN A 217 -2.65 -22.69 12.74
C GLN A 217 -2.00 -22.69 11.36
N ASN A 218 -2.76 -22.39 10.30
CA ASN A 218 -2.26 -22.22 8.94
C ASN A 218 -2.01 -20.76 8.59
N THR A 219 -1.97 -19.84 9.56
CA THR A 219 -1.46 -18.49 9.30
C THR A 219 0.06 -18.62 9.12
N PRO A 220 0.62 -18.41 7.93
CA PRO A 220 2.04 -18.15 7.83
C PRO A 220 2.32 -16.94 8.73
N PRO A 221 3.38 -16.95 9.55
CA PRO A 221 3.81 -15.79 10.33
C PRO A 221 3.66 -14.47 9.53
N PRO A 222 3.26 -13.39 10.21
CA PRO A 222 2.70 -12.18 9.60
C PRO A 222 3.50 -11.76 8.37
N SER A 223 2.84 -11.75 7.21
CA SER A 223 3.50 -11.30 6.01
C SER A 223 3.80 -9.81 6.13
N ARG A 224 5.07 -9.45 5.94
CA ARG A 224 5.51 -8.05 6.02
C ARG A 224 5.68 -7.52 4.63
N GLU A 225 4.81 -6.60 4.26
CA GLU A 225 4.88 -5.91 2.97
C GLU A 225 5.80 -4.69 3.08
N PHE A 226 6.76 -4.61 2.16
CA PHE A 226 7.67 -3.49 1.97
C PHE A 226 7.54 -3.02 0.53
N SER A 227 7.22 -1.75 0.32
CA SER A 227 7.20 -1.17 -1.02
C SER A 227 7.95 0.15 -1.02
N GLY A 228 8.67 0.44 -2.10
CA GLY A 228 9.46 1.65 -2.20
C GLY A 228 10.13 1.81 -3.54
N THR A 229 10.93 2.87 -3.63
CA THR A 229 11.86 3.08 -4.75
C THR A 229 13.29 2.89 -4.29
N VAL A 230 14.17 2.57 -5.24
CA VAL A 230 15.61 2.47 -5.04
C VAL A 230 16.27 3.27 -6.14
N ALA A 231 17.03 4.30 -5.75
CA ALA A 231 17.73 5.18 -6.69
C ALA A 231 18.70 4.39 -7.58
N ALA A 232 19.14 5.00 -8.67
CA ALA A 232 20.19 4.44 -9.50
C ALA A 232 21.47 4.20 -8.69
N ASP A 233 22.13 3.06 -8.92
CA ASP A 233 23.35 2.62 -8.22
C ASP A 233 23.24 2.65 -6.67
N ALA A 234 22.05 2.35 -6.15
CA ALA A 234 21.77 2.41 -4.71
C ALA A 234 21.27 1.07 -4.16
N THR A 235 21.39 0.93 -2.84
CA THR A 235 20.88 -0.20 -2.06
C THR A 235 19.97 0.31 -0.95
N VAL A 236 18.87 -0.39 -0.73
CA VAL A 236 17.91 -0.11 0.34
C VAL A 236 17.74 -1.36 1.19
N ASN A 237 17.82 -1.19 2.51
CA ASN A 237 17.44 -2.24 3.45
C ASN A 237 15.92 -2.29 3.60
N LEU A 238 15.36 -3.49 3.48
CA LEU A 238 13.93 -3.73 3.64
C LEU A 238 13.59 -4.11 5.08
N THR A 239 14.36 -5.05 5.65
CA THR A 239 14.17 -5.50 7.03
C THR A 239 15.37 -6.30 7.54
N GLN A 240 15.46 -6.43 8.88
CA GLN A 240 16.49 -7.22 9.58
C GLN A 240 15.93 -8.48 10.28
N THR A 241 14.71 -8.91 9.92
CA THR A 241 13.94 -9.92 10.67
C THR A 241 13.22 -10.91 9.76
N VAL A 242 13.89 -11.34 8.70
CA VAL A 242 13.42 -12.49 7.89
C VAL A 242 13.73 -13.77 8.67
N GLY A 243 12.75 -14.63 8.94
CA GLY A 243 12.99 -15.91 9.63
C GLY A 243 13.74 -16.91 8.73
N THR A 244 14.46 -17.87 9.31
CA THR A 244 15.26 -18.86 8.55
C THR A 244 14.44 -19.73 7.59
N ASN A 245 13.14 -19.91 7.87
CA ASN A 245 12.21 -20.68 7.02
C ASN A 245 11.22 -19.77 6.25
N ALA A 246 11.48 -18.48 6.19
CA ALA A 246 10.58 -17.54 5.54
C ALA A 246 10.67 -17.67 4.01
N LYS A 247 9.55 -17.40 3.35
CA LYS A 247 9.47 -17.13 1.91
C LYS A 247 9.41 -15.63 1.67
N ALA A 248 9.78 -15.19 0.49
CA ALA A 248 9.60 -13.82 0.04
C ALA A 248 8.94 -13.81 -1.34
N VAL A 249 7.90 -13.02 -1.50
CA VAL A 249 7.35 -12.65 -2.81
C VAL A 249 7.99 -11.33 -3.20
N LEU A 250 8.81 -11.35 -4.23
CA LEU A 250 9.57 -10.20 -4.72
C LEU A 250 8.94 -9.73 -6.02
N SER A 251 8.45 -8.50 -6.04
CA SER A 251 7.87 -7.87 -7.22
C SER A 251 8.67 -6.64 -7.61
N ASN A 252 9.01 -6.56 -8.89
CA ASN A 252 9.62 -5.38 -9.47
C ASN A 252 8.55 -4.60 -10.25
N VAL A 253 8.15 -3.47 -9.68
CA VAL A 253 7.13 -2.57 -10.27
C VAL A 253 7.75 -1.39 -11.02
N GLY A 254 9.09 -1.37 -11.14
CA GLY A 254 9.86 -0.36 -11.85
C GLY A 254 10.17 -0.74 -13.30
N TYR A 255 11.14 -0.04 -13.89
CA TYR A 255 11.57 -0.20 -15.29
C TYR A 255 13.00 -0.72 -15.44
N THR A 256 13.68 -1.03 -14.33
CA THR A 256 15.03 -1.59 -14.30
C THR A 256 15.05 -2.87 -13.48
N THR A 257 15.90 -3.84 -13.84
CA THR A 257 16.08 -5.08 -13.08
C THR A 257 16.61 -4.77 -11.68
N LEU A 258 16.03 -5.42 -10.68
CA LEU A 258 16.42 -5.29 -9.27
C LEU A 258 17.02 -6.61 -8.77
N THR A 259 18.00 -6.52 -7.88
CA THR A 259 18.62 -7.67 -7.24
C THR A 259 18.30 -7.67 -5.75
N PHE A 260 17.77 -8.77 -5.24
CA PHE A 260 17.43 -8.95 -3.83
C PHE A 260 18.35 -9.97 -3.19
N CYS A 261 18.80 -9.70 -1.96
CA CYS A 261 19.70 -10.59 -1.24
C CYS A 261 19.55 -10.47 0.28
N MET A 262 19.99 -11.51 0.98
CA MET A 262 20.36 -11.41 2.39
C MET A 262 21.80 -10.91 2.46
N ALA A 263 22.06 -9.97 3.37
CA ALA A 263 23.37 -9.37 3.58
C ALA A 263 23.73 -9.23 5.06
N ALA A 264 25.04 -9.20 5.32
CA ALA A 264 25.60 -9.08 6.68
C ALA A 264 25.25 -7.73 7.32
N THR A 265 25.23 -6.65 6.52
CA THR A 265 24.83 -5.30 6.97
C THR A 265 23.69 -4.71 6.15
N ASP A 266 23.08 -3.65 6.67
CA ASP A 266 21.97 -2.92 6.02
C ASP A 266 22.42 -1.99 4.88
N THR A 267 23.73 -1.91 4.60
CA THR A 267 24.30 -1.08 3.54
C THR A 267 25.02 -1.87 2.44
N ASP A 268 25.22 -3.17 2.64
CA ASP A 268 25.90 -4.02 1.66
C ASP A 268 25.04 -4.20 0.42
N ALA A 269 25.62 -3.88 -0.74
CA ALA A 269 24.99 -4.06 -2.03
C ALA A 269 24.85 -5.55 -2.39
N CYS A 270 23.71 -5.91 -2.96
CA CYS A 270 23.45 -7.23 -3.51
C CYS A 270 24.25 -7.46 -4.80
N THR A 271 25.49 -7.93 -4.63
CA THR A 271 26.37 -8.35 -5.73
C THR A 271 26.00 -9.71 -6.30
N ALA A 272 25.30 -10.54 -5.51
CA ALA A 272 24.68 -11.80 -5.88
C ALA A 272 23.32 -11.91 -5.19
N GLY A 273 22.37 -12.65 -5.78
CA GLY A 273 21.02 -12.81 -5.24
C GLY A 273 19.97 -13.08 -6.30
N VAL A 274 18.70 -12.92 -5.93
CA VAL A 274 17.56 -13.11 -6.84
C VAL A 274 17.36 -11.86 -7.68
N GLN A 275 17.49 -12.00 -8.99
CA GLN A 275 17.20 -10.92 -9.94
C GLN A 275 15.74 -10.97 -10.39
N VAL A 276 15.07 -9.83 -10.35
CA VAL A 276 13.67 -9.69 -10.75
C VAL A 276 13.58 -8.63 -11.85
N ASN A 277 13.14 -9.02 -13.05
CA ASN A 277 13.03 -8.09 -14.18
C ASN A 277 11.83 -7.15 -14.00
N PRO A 278 11.78 -6.01 -14.72
CA PRO A 278 10.64 -5.10 -14.71
C PRO A 278 9.31 -5.80 -14.99
N GLY A 279 8.35 -5.63 -14.08
CA GLY A 279 7.00 -6.21 -14.18
C GLY A 279 6.88 -7.65 -13.68
N ASP A 280 7.98 -8.30 -13.32
CA ASP A 280 7.96 -9.68 -12.81
C ASP A 280 7.69 -9.72 -11.30
N THR A 281 7.05 -10.82 -10.89
CA THR A 281 6.88 -11.21 -9.49
C THR A 281 7.35 -12.64 -9.32
N VAL A 282 8.24 -12.88 -8.36
CA VAL A 282 8.81 -14.21 -8.06
C VAL A 282 8.63 -14.54 -6.58
N GLU A 283 8.22 -15.78 -6.29
CA GLU A 283 8.23 -16.33 -4.94
C GLU A 283 9.53 -17.11 -4.74
N VAL A 284 10.23 -16.82 -3.64
CA VAL A 284 11.54 -17.42 -3.33
C VAL A 284 11.66 -17.82 -1.88
N GLU A 285 12.40 -18.90 -1.61
CA GLU A 285 12.78 -19.29 -0.25
C GLU A 285 13.93 -18.40 0.23
N ARG A 286 14.00 -18.07 1.53
CA ARG A 286 15.11 -17.26 2.09
C ARG A 286 16.49 -17.77 1.68
N ALA A 287 16.70 -19.08 1.66
CA ALA A 287 17.98 -19.70 1.31
C ALA A 287 18.47 -19.35 -0.11
N SER A 288 17.59 -18.89 -1.00
CA SER A 288 17.97 -18.42 -2.34
C SER A 288 18.42 -16.96 -2.39
N LEU A 289 18.21 -16.21 -1.30
CA LEU A 289 18.57 -14.80 -1.19
C LEU A 289 19.97 -14.58 -0.63
N GLY A 290 20.54 -15.55 0.09
CA GLY A 290 21.90 -15.43 0.64
C GLY A 290 22.14 -16.44 1.76
N GLU A 291 23.20 -16.21 2.54
CA GLU A 291 23.61 -17.12 3.62
C GLU A 291 22.70 -17.02 4.84
N ASP A 292 22.58 -18.10 5.61
CA ASP A 292 21.68 -18.17 6.77
C ASP A 292 22.08 -17.21 7.91
N GLU A 293 23.37 -16.86 8.00
CA GLU A 293 23.92 -15.96 9.01
C GLU A 293 23.57 -14.47 8.76
N ASP A 294 23.17 -14.13 7.53
CA ASP A 294 22.85 -12.77 7.14
C ASP A 294 21.46 -12.35 7.64
N ALA A 295 21.36 -11.17 8.24
CA ALA A 295 20.12 -10.72 8.86
C ALA A 295 19.30 -9.76 7.98
N ASN A 296 19.94 -9.11 7.00
CA ASN A 296 19.40 -7.95 6.30
C ASN A 296 18.89 -8.32 4.92
N LEU A 297 17.59 -8.19 4.67
CA LEU A 297 17.05 -8.28 3.32
C LEU A 297 17.25 -6.94 2.62
N ASN A 298 18.12 -6.90 1.63
CA ASN A 298 18.44 -5.71 0.84
C ASN A 298 17.90 -5.84 -0.58
N VAL A 299 17.63 -4.70 -1.21
CA VAL A 299 17.39 -4.58 -2.63
C VAL A 299 18.39 -3.59 -3.22
N THR A 300 19.04 -3.98 -4.31
CA THR A 300 20.01 -3.17 -5.03
C THR A 300 19.54 -2.93 -6.45
N ASN A 301 19.63 -1.68 -6.88
CA ASN A 301 19.46 -1.27 -8.26
C ASN A 301 20.82 -1.04 -8.90
N LEU A 302 21.20 -1.95 -9.80
CA LEU A 302 22.48 -1.87 -10.51
C LEU A 302 22.41 -1.01 -11.78
N SER A 303 21.25 -0.40 -12.08
CA SER A 303 21.16 0.54 -13.19
C SER A 303 21.82 1.86 -12.82
N PRO A 304 22.70 2.40 -13.68
CA PRO A 304 23.40 3.65 -13.42
C PRO A 304 22.51 4.90 -13.57
N ASP A 305 21.39 4.77 -14.27
CA ASP A 305 20.63 5.94 -14.74
C ASP A 305 19.12 5.90 -14.43
N THR A 306 18.59 4.75 -14.02
CA THR A 306 17.14 4.53 -13.89
C THR A 306 16.75 4.16 -12.47
N GLU A 307 15.82 4.89 -11.86
CA GLU A 307 15.23 4.54 -10.57
C GLU A 307 14.42 3.24 -10.68
N GLY A 308 14.60 2.35 -9.70
CA GLY A 308 13.84 1.12 -9.56
C GLY A 308 12.70 1.27 -8.55
N ALA A 309 11.70 0.40 -8.66
CA ALA A 309 10.60 0.35 -7.71
C ALA A 309 10.25 -1.10 -7.41
N TYR A 310 9.97 -1.39 -6.13
CA TYR A 310 9.75 -2.74 -5.65
C TYR A 310 8.53 -2.84 -4.74
N SER A 311 7.99 -4.06 -4.67
CA SER A 311 7.04 -4.51 -3.66
C SER A 311 7.47 -5.90 -3.20
N VAL A 312 7.72 -6.06 -1.91
CA VAL A 312 8.22 -7.30 -1.30
C VAL A 312 7.30 -7.71 -0.18
N GLU A 313 6.86 -8.95 -0.19
CA GLU A 313 6.10 -9.56 0.89
C GLU A 313 6.95 -10.68 1.51
N VAL A 314 7.39 -10.50 2.75
CA VAL A 314 8.10 -11.56 3.49
C VAL A 314 7.08 -12.38 4.24
N ILE A 315 6.90 -13.64 3.85
CA ILE A 315 6.02 -14.62 4.46
C ILE A 315 6.88 -15.40 5.47
N GLY A 316 6.74 -15.07 6.75
CA GLY A 316 7.55 -15.71 7.80
C GLY A 316 7.12 -17.13 8.10
#